data_AF-A0A350LS70-F1
#
_entry.id   AF-A0A350LS70-F1
#
_cell.length_a   1.000
_cell.length_b   1.000
_cell.length_c   1.000
_cell.angle_alpha   90.00
_cell.angle_beta   90.00
_cell.angle_gamma   90.00
#
_symmetry.space_group_name_H-M   'P 1'
#
loop_
_entity.id
_entity.type
_entity.pdbx_description
1 polymer ?
#
loop_
_entity_poly.entity_id
_entity_poly.type
_entity_poly.pdbx_seq_one_letter_code
_entity_poly.pdbx_strand_id
1 'polypeptide(L)'
;MAALRAALRDFPSLLEVLDSRRPAICLSDDLIEARAYYEPETNRIVFASGMGAGLTLAMLVHEIRHLYQFSGGICPSDNLAMKEYARGVFAMEADANVVSLMVAWKLRSGGDLQMWRALETWPMTADIAVRFAERMTATGNVPAAAAAAFDQWYALDIRREKYYVAACSDYLERSDRAHALPSYQSLPADFLPRLCLLPDGSTYPCFEAEGALER
;
A
#
# COMPACT_ATOMS: atom_id res chain seq x y z
N MET A 1 7.77 -16.71 8.78
CA MET A 1 7.56 -15.76 9.91
C MET A 1 8.84 -15.17 10.49
N ALA A 2 9.90 -15.94 10.79
CA ALA A 2 11.13 -15.37 11.38
C ALA A 2 11.81 -14.29 10.50
N ALA A 3 11.94 -14.53 9.19
CA ALA A 3 12.53 -13.58 8.24
C ALA A 3 11.74 -12.26 8.17
N LEU A 4 10.40 -12.34 8.10
CA LEU A 4 9.51 -11.17 8.14
C LEU A 4 9.69 -10.35 9.43
N ARG A 5 9.69 -11.02 10.59
CA ARG A 5 9.92 -10.34 11.87
C ARG A 5 11.30 -9.70 11.95
N ALA A 6 12.32 -10.33 11.38
CA ALA A 6 13.65 -9.74 11.30
C ALA A 6 13.65 -8.48 10.43
N ALA A 7 12.97 -8.51 9.27
CA ALA A 7 12.83 -7.37 8.38
C ALA A 7 12.07 -6.19 9.01
N LEU A 8 11.08 -6.49 9.86
CA LEU A 8 10.24 -5.49 10.50
C LEU A 8 10.78 -5.00 11.86
N ARG A 9 11.96 -5.46 12.30
CA ARG A 9 12.51 -5.14 13.64
C ARG A 9 12.58 -3.64 13.93
N ASP A 10 12.93 -2.85 12.93
CA ASP A 10 13.08 -1.39 13.06
C ASP A 10 11.78 -0.62 12.74
N PHE A 11 10.66 -1.34 12.58
CA PHE A 11 9.36 -0.79 12.18
C PHE A 11 8.28 -1.26 13.18
N PRO A 12 8.26 -0.71 14.40
CA PRO A 12 7.50 -1.26 15.53
C PRO A 12 6.00 -1.32 15.29
N SER A 13 5.40 -0.33 14.61
CA SER A 13 3.95 -0.34 14.35
C SER A 13 3.52 -1.47 13.40
N LEU A 14 4.38 -1.87 12.46
CA LEU A 14 4.11 -3.00 11.57
C LEU A 14 4.20 -4.33 12.33
N LEU A 15 5.13 -4.46 13.28
CA LEU A 15 5.19 -5.62 14.17
C LEU A 15 4.00 -5.67 15.12
N GLU A 16 3.63 -4.52 15.70
CA GLU A 16 2.51 -4.41 16.63
C GLU A 16 1.19 -4.81 15.97
N VAL A 17 0.91 -4.33 14.75
CA VAL A 17 -0.32 -4.72 14.06
C VAL A 17 -0.30 -6.21 13.68
N LEU A 18 0.84 -6.73 13.24
CA LEU A 18 0.99 -8.15 12.93
C LEU A 18 0.72 -9.03 14.16
N ASP A 19 1.21 -8.61 15.33
CA ASP A 19 1.11 -9.36 16.59
C ASP A 19 -0.25 -9.26 17.27
N SER A 20 -0.89 -8.11 17.17
CA SER A 20 -2.21 -7.84 17.75
C SER A 20 -3.33 -8.39 16.89
N ARG A 21 -3.26 -8.25 15.56
CA ARG A 21 -4.30 -8.67 14.63
C ARG A 21 -4.14 -10.10 14.13
N ARG A 22 -2.91 -10.62 14.07
CA ARG A 22 -2.59 -12.02 13.72
C ARG A 22 -3.34 -12.52 12.47
N PRO A 23 -3.16 -11.87 11.31
CA PRO A 23 -3.80 -12.33 10.09
C PRO A 23 -3.37 -13.76 9.74
N ALA A 24 -4.27 -14.54 9.16
CA ALA A 24 -3.90 -15.80 8.55
C ALA A 24 -3.14 -15.52 7.24
N ILE A 25 -1.99 -16.18 7.05
CA ILE A 25 -1.18 -16.06 5.84
C ILE A 25 -1.46 -17.26 4.94
N CYS A 26 -2.01 -17.01 3.77
CA CYS A 26 -2.46 -18.03 2.82
C CYS A 26 -1.72 -17.94 1.49
N LEU A 27 -1.59 -19.08 0.81
CA LEU A 27 -1.12 -19.18 -0.57
C LEU A 27 -2.29 -19.59 -1.46
N SER A 28 -2.37 -19.02 -2.65
CA SER A 28 -3.34 -19.38 -3.68
C SER A 28 -2.66 -19.48 -5.05
N ASP A 29 -3.00 -20.54 -5.79
CA ASP A 29 -2.60 -20.72 -7.18
C ASP A 29 -3.60 -20.03 -8.15
N ASP A 30 -4.73 -19.53 -7.63
CA ASP A 30 -5.83 -18.98 -8.41
C ASP A 30 -5.73 -17.45 -8.61
N LEU A 31 -4.66 -16.84 -8.10
CA LEU A 31 -4.41 -15.41 -8.26
C LEU A 31 -3.84 -15.12 -9.67
N ILE A 32 -4.71 -14.59 -10.54
CA ILE A 32 -4.37 -14.31 -11.95
C ILE A 32 -3.63 -12.97 -12.07
N GLU A 33 -4.21 -11.88 -11.57
CA GLU A 33 -3.68 -10.52 -11.77
C GLU A 33 -3.05 -9.89 -10.54
N ALA A 34 -3.53 -10.23 -9.34
CA ALA A 34 -2.99 -9.76 -8.08
C ALA A 34 -1.85 -10.68 -7.62
N ARG A 35 -0.83 -10.11 -6.98
CA ARG A 35 0.27 -10.88 -6.39
C ARG A 35 0.07 -11.16 -4.92
N ALA A 36 -0.65 -10.28 -4.25
CA ALA A 36 -1.15 -10.46 -2.92
C ALA A 36 -2.40 -9.59 -2.72
N TYR A 37 -3.16 -9.88 -1.65
CA TYR A 37 -4.18 -8.98 -1.13
C TYR A 37 -4.43 -9.26 0.35
N TYR A 38 -4.87 -8.24 1.07
CA TYR A 38 -5.44 -8.35 2.41
C TYR A 38 -6.98 -8.36 2.32
N GLU A 39 -7.61 -9.38 2.92
CA GLU A 39 -9.06 -9.54 3.03
C GLU A 39 -9.50 -9.20 4.46
N PRO A 40 -10.13 -8.03 4.69
CA PRO A 40 -10.47 -7.59 6.04
C PRO A 40 -11.53 -8.44 6.73
N GLU A 41 -12.50 -8.98 6.00
CA GLU A 41 -13.66 -9.71 6.55
C GLU A 41 -13.24 -11.01 7.24
N THR A 42 -12.22 -11.68 6.69
CA THR A 42 -11.71 -12.94 7.24
C THR A 42 -10.33 -12.79 7.88
N ASN A 43 -9.78 -11.57 7.88
CA ASN A 43 -8.45 -11.23 8.39
C ASN A 43 -7.36 -12.13 7.79
N ARG A 44 -7.31 -12.18 6.45
CA ARG A 44 -6.36 -12.99 5.69
C ARG A 44 -5.45 -12.12 4.85
N ILE A 45 -4.19 -12.52 4.75
CA ILE A 45 -3.30 -12.04 3.70
C ILE A 45 -3.03 -13.23 2.78
N VAL A 46 -3.39 -13.08 1.51
CA VAL A 46 -3.31 -14.16 0.52
C VAL A 46 -2.27 -13.78 -0.54
N PHE A 47 -1.43 -14.73 -0.91
CA PHE A 47 -0.34 -14.54 -1.88
C PHE A 47 -0.45 -15.48 -3.06
N ALA A 48 -0.04 -15.01 -4.24
CA ALA A 48 0.20 -15.86 -5.37
C ALA A 48 1.38 -16.80 -5.07
N SER A 49 1.27 -18.06 -5.48
CA SER A 49 2.39 -19.00 -5.38
C SER A 49 3.53 -18.65 -6.35
N GLY A 50 4.71 -19.22 -6.12
CA GLY A 50 5.84 -19.12 -7.06
C GLY A 50 6.55 -17.75 -7.12
N MET A 51 6.20 -16.80 -6.25
CA MET A 51 6.95 -15.55 -6.14
C MET A 51 8.34 -15.78 -5.53
N GLY A 52 9.35 -15.11 -6.07
CA GLY A 52 10.68 -15.09 -5.45
C GLY A 52 10.64 -14.51 -4.02
N ALA A 53 11.60 -14.89 -3.18
CA ALA A 53 11.61 -14.50 -1.76
C ALA A 53 11.57 -12.98 -1.54
N GLY A 54 12.32 -12.21 -2.34
CA GLY A 54 12.33 -10.75 -2.28
C GLY A 54 10.97 -10.12 -2.59
N LEU A 55 10.28 -10.59 -3.63
CA LEU A 55 8.94 -10.10 -3.98
C LEU A 55 7.90 -10.54 -2.95
N THR A 56 8.00 -11.77 -2.45
CA THR A 56 7.12 -12.26 -1.36
C THR A 56 7.23 -11.38 -0.13
N LEU A 57 8.46 -11.02 0.27
CA LEU A 57 8.68 -10.11 1.39
C LEU A 57 8.13 -8.70 1.10
N ALA A 58 8.34 -8.19 -0.12
CA ALA A 58 7.80 -6.90 -0.54
C ALA A 58 6.27 -6.82 -0.44
N MET A 59 5.59 -7.85 -0.95
CA MET A 59 4.13 -7.96 -0.87
C MET A 59 3.67 -8.17 0.57
N LEU A 60 4.36 -8.98 1.38
CA LEU A 60 4.02 -9.14 2.81
C LEU A 60 4.02 -7.80 3.56
N VAL A 61 5.05 -6.96 3.36
CA VAL A 61 5.11 -5.65 3.99
C VAL A 61 3.98 -4.74 3.49
N HIS A 62 3.71 -4.77 2.18
CA HIS A 62 2.59 -4.03 1.57
C HIS A 62 1.25 -4.41 2.21
N GLU A 63 0.92 -5.70 2.29
CA GLU A 63 -0.34 -6.16 2.86
C GLU A 63 -0.44 -5.95 4.39
N ILE A 64 0.69 -6.03 5.12
CA ILE A 64 0.72 -5.65 6.54
C ILE A 64 0.43 -4.16 6.70
N ARG A 65 0.81 -3.32 5.73
CA ARG A 65 0.44 -1.92 5.75
C ARG A 65 -1.07 -1.73 5.54
N HIS A 66 -1.73 -2.50 4.68
CA HIS A 66 -3.20 -2.50 4.60
C HIS A 66 -3.86 -2.96 5.90
N LEU A 67 -3.30 -3.99 6.55
CA LEU A 67 -3.74 -4.41 7.87
C LEU A 67 -3.62 -3.27 8.91
N TYR A 68 -2.51 -2.53 8.90
CA TYR A 68 -2.31 -1.33 9.73
C TYR A 68 -3.39 -0.28 9.46
N GLN A 69 -3.57 0.10 8.18
CA GLN A 69 -4.56 1.08 7.76
C GLN A 69 -5.97 0.68 8.21
N PHE A 70 -6.36 -0.57 7.97
CA PHE A 70 -7.67 -1.10 8.37
C PHE A 70 -7.84 -1.12 9.89
N SER A 71 -6.82 -1.56 10.63
CA SER A 71 -6.87 -1.58 12.11
C SER A 71 -7.03 -0.19 12.73
N GLY A 72 -6.52 0.85 12.04
CA GLY A 72 -6.66 2.26 12.43
C GLY A 72 -7.92 2.95 11.89
N GLY A 73 -8.82 2.21 11.22
CA GLY A 73 -10.03 2.77 10.60
C GLY A 73 -9.72 3.76 9.48
N ILE A 74 -8.62 3.54 8.75
CA ILE A 74 -8.19 4.31 7.58
C ILE A 74 -8.59 3.53 6.34
N CYS A 75 -9.88 3.53 6.05
CA CYS A 75 -10.45 2.94 4.85
C CYS A 75 -11.55 3.86 4.30
N PRO A 76 -11.64 4.05 2.97
CA PRO A 76 -12.75 4.80 2.39
C PRO A 76 -14.07 4.12 2.72
N SER A 77 -15.07 4.91 3.11
CA SER A 77 -16.39 4.39 3.44
C SER A 77 -17.21 4.14 2.17
N ASP A 78 -18.09 3.13 2.21
CA ASP A 78 -19.05 2.86 1.14
C ASP A 78 -20.11 3.96 1.00
N ASN A 79 -20.18 4.92 1.93
CA ASN A 79 -21.05 6.09 1.83
C ASN A 79 -20.44 7.25 1.02
N LEU A 80 -19.25 7.08 0.44
CA LEU A 80 -18.63 8.08 -0.42
C LEU A 80 -19.22 8.03 -1.84
N ALA A 81 -19.05 9.11 -2.60
CA ALA A 81 -19.16 8.99 -4.05
C ALA A 81 -18.13 7.97 -4.54
N MET A 82 -18.48 7.13 -5.53
CA MET A 82 -17.58 6.09 -6.05
C MET A 82 -16.20 6.64 -6.47
N LYS A 83 -16.16 7.85 -7.06
CA LYS A 83 -14.90 8.52 -7.42
C LYS A 83 -14.05 8.86 -6.18
N GLU A 84 -14.69 9.29 -5.09
CA GLU A 84 -14.03 9.62 -3.82
C GLU A 84 -13.61 8.36 -3.07
N TYR A 85 -14.36 7.27 -3.20
CA TYR A 85 -13.92 5.95 -2.75
C TYR A 85 -12.64 5.52 -3.47
N ALA A 86 -12.63 5.58 -4.81
CA ALA A 86 -11.45 5.24 -5.60
C ALA A 86 -10.23 6.13 -5.27
N ARG A 87 -10.47 7.42 -5.01
CA ARG A 87 -9.47 8.38 -4.51
C ARG A 87 -8.81 7.91 -3.21
N GLY A 88 -9.62 7.47 -2.24
CA GLY A 88 -9.15 6.91 -0.98
C GLY A 88 -8.34 5.63 -1.17
N VAL A 89 -8.78 4.73 -2.05
CA VAL A 89 -8.02 3.51 -2.38
C VAL A 89 -6.66 3.85 -2.99
N PHE A 90 -6.58 4.79 -3.94
CA PHE A 90 -5.30 5.19 -4.55
C PHE A 90 -4.30 5.66 -3.51
N ALA A 91 -4.75 6.52 -2.58
CA ALA A 91 -3.91 7.01 -1.52
C ALA A 91 -3.41 5.85 -0.62
N MET A 92 -4.28 4.91 -0.27
CA MET A 92 -3.91 3.73 0.54
C MET A 92 -2.86 2.86 -0.17
N GLU A 93 -2.98 2.64 -1.47
CA GLU A 93 -2.03 1.88 -2.28
C GLU A 93 -0.69 2.60 -2.46
N ALA A 94 -0.72 3.92 -2.63
CA ALA A 94 0.47 4.75 -2.68
C ALA A 94 1.26 4.69 -1.36
N ASP A 95 0.57 4.83 -0.22
CA ASP A 95 1.14 4.69 1.11
C ASP A 95 1.69 3.28 1.38
N ALA A 96 0.99 2.22 0.96
CA ALA A 96 1.49 0.85 1.09
C ALA A 96 2.78 0.60 0.28
N ASN A 97 2.89 1.16 -0.93
CA ASN A 97 4.13 1.14 -1.72
C ASN A 97 5.26 1.91 -1.04
N VAL A 98 4.98 3.09 -0.46
CA VAL A 98 5.97 3.88 0.30
C VAL A 98 6.56 3.05 1.44
N VAL A 99 5.70 2.41 2.24
CA VAL A 99 6.15 1.62 3.38
C VAL A 99 6.97 0.40 2.93
N SER A 100 6.56 -0.28 1.86
CA SER A 100 7.33 -1.39 1.28
C SER A 100 8.72 -0.95 0.81
N LEU A 101 8.83 0.20 0.12
CA LEU A 101 10.11 0.76 -0.32
C LEU A 101 11.01 1.18 0.84
N MET A 102 10.44 1.75 1.90
CA MET A 102 11.19 2.18 3.07
C MET A 102 11.80 0.97 3.81
N VAL A 103 11.03 -0.11 3.99
CA VAL A 103 11.56 -1.36 4.58
C VAL A 103 12.65 -1.95 3.68
N ALA A 104 12.41 -2.01 2.36
CA ALA A 104 13.40 -2.50 1.40
C ALA A 104 14.71 -1.69 1.41
N TRP A 105 14.62 -0.36 1.52
CA TRP A 105 15.79 0.52 1.62
C TRP A 105 16.60 0.25 2.88
N LYS A 106 15.91 0.12 4.03
CA LYS A 106 16.55 -0.18 5.31
C LYS A 106 17.28 -1.53 5.29
N LEU A 107 16.64 -2.56 4.74
CA LEU A 107 17.24 -3.89 4.53
C LEU A 107 18.48 -3.82 3.64
N ARG A 108 18.38 -3.06 2.53
CA ARG A 108 19.50 -2.81 1.61
C ARG A 108 20.69 -2.20 2.32
N SER A 109 20.48 -1.20 3.19
CA SER A 109 21.57 -0.61 3.99
C SER A 109 22.20 -1.60 4.98
N GLY A 110 21.46 -2.65 5.37
CA GLY A 110 21.95 -3.76 6.20
C GLY A 110 22.56 -4.93 5.41
N GLY A 111 22.65 -4.83 4.07
CA GLY A 111 23.24 -5.85 3.19
C GLY A 111 22.25 -6.84 2.56
N ASP A 112 20.97 -6.80 2.93
CA ASP A 112 19.94 -7.63 2.28
C ASP A 112 19.29 -6.86 1.12
N LEU A 113 19.67 -7.21 -0.10
CA LEU A 113 19.23 -6.54 -1.33
C LEU A 113 18.01 -7.19 -1.98
N GLN A 114 17.51 -8.32 -1.48
CA GLN A 114 16.55 -9.14 -2.22
C GLN A 114 15.21 -8.42 -2.44
N MET A 115 14.68 -7.78 -1.39
CA MET A 115 13.43 -7.03 -1.46
C MET A 115 13.56 -5.80 -2.35
N TRP A 116 14.66 -5.05 -2.21
CA TRP A 116 14.93 -3.88 -3.04
C TRP A 116 15.02 -4.24 -4.53
N ARG A 117 15.76 -5.30 -4.87
CA ARG A 117 15.89 -5.80 -6.25
C ARG A 117 14.56 -6.24 -6.85
N ALA A 118 13.70 -6.86 -6.05
CA ALA A 118 12.36 -7.23 -6.50
C ALA A 118 11.52 -5.99 -6.83
N LEU A 119 11.54 -4.96 -5.97
CA LEU A 119 10.76 -3.74 -6.17
C LEU A 119 11.28 -2.88 -7.34
N GLU A 120 12.60 -2.76 -7.51
CA GLU A 120 13.19 -1.95 -8.59
C GLU A 120 13.04 -2.59 -9.98
N THR A 121 12.68 -3.87 -10.05
CA THR A 121 12.45 -4.60 -11.32
C THR A 121 10.97 -4.89 -11.58
N TRP A 122 10.09 -4.71 -10.58
CA TRP A 122 8.67 -4.97 -10.74
C TRP A 122 7.98 -3.82 -11.49
N PRO A 123 7.33 -4.06 -12.65
CA PRO A 123 6.81 -2.98 -13.50
C PRO A 123 5.85 -2.02 -12.79
N MET A 124 5.07 -2.51 -11.81
CA MET A 124 4.11 -1.69 -11.08
C MET A 124 4.73 -0.86 -9.95
N THR A 125 6.03 -0.98 -9.66
CA THR A 125 6.71 -0.26 -8.57
C THR A 125 8.08 0.30 -8.97
N ALA A 126 8.66 -0.13 -10.08
CA ALA A 126 10.03 0.20 -10.47
C ALA A 126 10.31 1.71 -10.58
N ASP A 127 9.40 2.49 -11.18
CA ASP A 127 9.49 3.95 -11.28
C ASP A 127 9.42 4.63 -9.90
N ILE A 128 8.59 4.11 -8.99
CA ILE A 128 8.48 4.58 -7.61
C ILE A 128 9.79 4.31 -6.85
N ALA A 129 10.36 3.12 -7.02
CA ALA A 129 11.62 2.73 -6.40
C ALA A 129 12.76 3.66 -6.84
N VAL A 130 12.83 4.01 -8.13
CA VAL A 130 13.79 4.98 -8.66
C VAL A 130 13.63 6.33 -7.97
N ARG A 131 12.42 6.90 -7.91
CA ARG A 131 12.22 8.20 -7.26
C ARG A 131 12.52 8.20 -5.76
N PHE A 132 12.13 7.13 -5.06
CA PHE A 132 12.47 6.98 -3.66
C PHE A 132 13.99 6.99 -3.45
N ALA A 133 14.71 6.18 -4.24
CA ALA A 133 16.16 6.05 -4.14
C ALA A 133 16.91 7.35 -4.44
N GLU A 134 16.50 8.08 -5.47
CA GLU A 134 17.09 9.37 -5.81
C GLU A 134 16.93 10.37 -4.67
N ARG A 135 15.73 10.48 -4.08
CA ARG A 135 15.49 11.38 -2.94
C ARG A 135 16.26 10.97 -1.70
N MET A 136 16.28 9.67 -1.37
CA MET A 136 17.08 9.17 -0.25
C MET A 136 18.57 9.44 -0.45
N THR A 137 19.10 9.22 -1.65
CA THR A 137 20.51 9.46 -1.96
C THR A 137 20.86 10.95 -1.88
N ALA A 138 19.99 11.82 -2.38
CA ALA A 138 20.22 13.25 -2.41
C ALA A 138 20.11 13.92 -1.03
N THR A 139 19.25 13.41 -0.14
CA THR A 139 18.87 14.13 1.08
C THR A 139 19.09 13.36 2.38
N GLY A 140 19.13 12.02 2.33
CA GLY A 140 19.06 11.16 3.51
C GLY A 140 17.75 11.30 4.32
N ASN A 141 16.75 12.02 3.81
CA ASN A 141 15.53 12.35 4.53
C ASN A 141 14.40 11.40 4.12
N VAL A 142 14.01 10.52 5.05
CA VAL A 142 12.97 9.50 4.82
C VAL A 142 11.60 10.12 4.51
N PRO A 143 11.07 11.08 5.31
CA PRO A 143 9.83 11.78 4.93
C PRO A 143 9.84 12.40 3.53
N ALA A 144 10.96 12.98 3.10
CA ALA A 144 11.05 13.56 1.76
C ALA A 144 11.05 12.50 0.64
N ALA A 145 11.69 11.35 0.86
CA ALA A 145 11.66 10.25 -0.07
C ALA A 145 10.29 9.55 -0.12
N ALA A 146 9.63 9.40 1.04
CA ALA A 146 8.27 8.90 1.16
C ALA A 146 7.27 9.75 0.38
N ALA A 147 7.35 11.08 0.54
CA ALA A 147 6.53 12.02 -0.22
C ALA A 147 6.70 11.89 -1.73
N ALA A 148 7.95 11.79 -2.21
CA ALA A 148 8.22 11.65 -3.63
C ALA A 148 7.77 10.29 -4.20
N ALA A 149 7.88 9.21 -3.42
CA ALA A 149 7.37 7.90 -3.82
C ALA A 149 5.84 7.88 -3.85
N PHE A 150 5.18 8.51 -2.87
CA PHE A 150 3.73 8.65 -2.86
C PHE A 150 3.22 9.38 -4.11
N ASP A 151 3.83 10.52 -4.43
CA ASP A 151 3.50 11.29 -5.64
C ASP A 151 3.77 10.49 -6.93
N GLN A 152 4.93 9.84 -7.02
CA GLN A 152 5.32 9.01 -8.17
C GLN A 152 4.35 7.84 -8.41
N TRP A 153 3.63 7.37 -7.38
CA TRP A 153 2.60 6.34 -7.56
C TRP A 153 1.54 6.76 -8.59
N TYR A 154 1.18 8.04 -8.64
CA TYR A 154 0.15 8.56 -9.55
C TYR A 154 0.65 8.79 -10.98
N ALA A 155 1.96 8.77 -11.22
CA ALA A 155 2.53 9.13 -12.51
C ALA A 155 2.35 8.05 -13.61
N LEU A 156 1.98 6.82 -13.24
CA LEU A 156 1.84 5.71 -14.18
C LEU A 156 0.36 5.45 -14.52
N ASP A 157 -0.05 5.78 -15.74
CA ASP A 157 -1.45 5.68 -16.19
C ASP A 157 -2.04 4.28 -16.05
N ILE A 158 -1.30 3.24 -16.47
CA ILE A 158 -1.78 1.86 -16.38
C ILE A 158 -2.03 1.43 -14.92
N ARG A 159 -1.27 1.98 -13.96
CA ARG A 159 -1.50 1.76 -12.53
C ARG A 159 -2.80 2.41 -12.11
N ARG A 160 -2.99 3.70 -12.43
CA ARG A 160 -4.22 4.42 -12.10
C ARG A 160 -5.44 3.74 -12.71
N GLU A 161 -5.39 3.38 -13.99
CA GLU A 161 -6.51 2.71 -14.67
C GLU A 161 -6.86 1.39 -14.00
N LYS A 162 -5.85 0.52 -13.77
CA LYS A 162 -6.06 -0.78 -13.13
C LYS A 162 -6.71 -0.64 -11.75
N TYR A 163 -6.16 0.21 -10.89
CA TYR A 163 -6.71 0.41 -9.55
C TYR A 163 -8.06 1.14 -9.57
N TYR A 164 -8.33 2.01 -10.55
CA TYR A 164 -9.63 2.67 -10.67
C TYR A 164 -10.73 1.67 -10.95
N VAL A 165 -10.50 0.80 -11.94
CA VAL A 165 -11.46 -0.26 -12.32
C VAL A 165 -11.69 -1.22 -11.16
N ALA A 166 -10.62 -1.67 -10.50
CA ALA A 166 -10.73 -2.54 -9.33
C ALA A 166 -11.55 -1.87 -8.20
N ALA A 167 -11.17 -0.65 -7.79
CA ALA A 167 -11.84 0.06 -6.71
C ALA A 167 -13.33 0.34 -6.99
N CYS A 168 -13.67 0.71 -8.23
CA CYS A 168 -15.06 0.92 -8.62
C CYS A 168 -15.85 -0.39 -8.65
N SER A 169 -15.25 -1.48 -9.10
CA SER A 169 -15.90 -2.80 -9.13
C SER A 169 -16.20 -3.28 -7.70
N ASP A 170 -15.21 -3.21 -6.82
CA ASP A 170 -15.37 -3.57 -5.39
C ASP A 170 -16.43 -2.70 -4.71
N TYR A 171 -16.47 -1.40 -5.00
CA TYR A 171 -17.48 -0.48 -4.49
C TYR A 171 -18.90 -0.89 -4.91
N LEU A 172 -19.09 -1.23 -6.19
CA LEU A 172 -20.39 -1.65 -6.72
C LEU A 172 -20.82 -2.99 -6.10
N GLU A 173 -19.91 -3.96 -6.00
CA GLU A 173 -20.22 -5.26 -5.39
C GLU A 173 -20.65 -5.14 -3.93
N ARG A 174 -19.97 -4.28 -3.15
CA ARG A 174 -20.36 -4.04 -1.75
C ARG A 174 -21.67 -3.26 -1.65
N SER A 175 -21.88 -2.27 -2.51
CA SER A 175 -23.14 -1.51 -2.58
C SER A 175 -24.32 -2.42 -2.89
N ASP A 176 -24.17 -3.30 -3.87
CA ASP A 176 -25.19 -4.28 -4.25
C ASP A 176 -25.48 -5.26 -3.11
N ARG A 177 -24.44 -5.82 -2.49
CA ARG A 177 -24.58 -6.74 -1.33
C ARG A 177 -25.27 -6.09 -0.14
N ALA A 178 -25.03 -4.80 0.08
CA ALA A 178 -25.64 -4.03 1.16
C ALA A 178 -27.02 -3.46 0.79
N HIS A 179 -27.46 -3.62 -0.47
CA HIS A 179 -28.62 -2.91 -1.03
C HIS A 179 -28.58 -1.40 -0.77
N ALA A 180 -27.38 -0.81 -0.83
CA ALA A 180 -27.17 0.59 -0.52
C ALA A 180 -27.65 1.50 -1.66
N LEU A 181 -28.19 2.66 -1.29
CA LEU A 181 -28.45 3.72 -2.27
C LEU A 181 -27.15 4.45 -2.60
N PRO A 182 -27.00 4.96 -3.85
CA PRO A 182 -25.86 5.78 -4.21
C PRO A 182 -25.70 6.98 -3.27
N SER A 183 -24.45 7.25 -2.89
CA SER A 183 -24.08 8.41 -2.10
C SER A 183 -23.15 9.33 -2.89
N TYR A 184 -23.07 10.59 -2.46
CA TYR A 184 -22.30 11.65 -3.11
C TYR A 184 -21.38 12.38 -2.11
N GLN A 185 -21.05 11.75 -0.99
CA GLN A 185 -20.16 12.34 0.00
C GLN A 185 -18.72 12.39 -0.52
N SER A 186 -18.01 13.42 -0.10
CA SER A 186 -16.58 13.61 -0.39
C SER A 186 -15.71 12.87 0.62
N LEU A 187 -14.51 12.48 0.17
CA LEU A 187 -13.51 11.92 1.07
C LEU A 187 -13.19 12.94 2.18
N PRO A 188 -13.15 12.55 3.46
CA PRO A 188 -12.86 13.47 4.56
C PRO A 188 -11.51 14.18 4.38
N ALA A 189 -11.46 15.47 4.71
CA ALA A 189 -10.24 16.28 4.54
C ALA A 189 -9.06 15.79 5.42
N ASP A 190 -9.34 15.07 6.50
CA ASP A 190 -8.35 14.47 7.40
C ASP A 190 -7.89 13.06 6.99
N PHE A 191 -8.43 12.51 5.89
CA PHE A 191 -8.07 11.15 5.43
C PHE A 191 -6.57 11.01 5.17
N LEU A 192 -5.98 11.90 4.36
CA LEU A 192 -4.55 11.89 4.04
C LEU A 192 -3.67 12.14 5.28
N PRO A 193 -3.94 13.17 6.12
CA PRO A 193 -3.20 13.35 7.38
C PRO A 193 -3.19 12.12 8.30
N ARG A 194 -4.29 11.34 8.35
CA ARG A 194 -4.36 10.10 9.13
C ARG A 194 -3.62 8.95 8.46
N LEU A 195 -3.63 8.90 7.14
CA LEU A 195 -2.98 7.86 6.35
C LEU A 195 -1.45 7.97 6.36
N CYS A 196 -0.92 9.18 6.16
CA CYS A 196 0.49 9.41 5.80
C CYS A 196 1.40 9.50 7.02
N LEU A 197 1.38 8.41 7.79
CA LEU A 197 2.18 8.16 8.97
C LEU A 197 3.16 7.03 8.69
N LEU A 198 4.45 7.32 8.80
CA LEU A 198 5.50 6.32 8.71
C LEU A 198 5.42 5.36 9.91
N PRO A 199 5.94 4.13 9.78
CA PRO A 199 5.93 3.15 10.85
C PRO A 199 6.64 3.55 12.16
N ASP A 200 7.48 4.58 12.14
CA ASP A 200 8.09 5.16 13.36
C ASP A 200 7.21 6.24 14.02
N GLY A 201 6.01 6.50 13.45
CA GLY A 201 5.05 7.50 13.91
C GLY A 201 5.26 8.89 13.32
N SER A 202 6.33 9.13 12.57
CA SER A 202 6.55 10.41 11.91
C SER A 202 5.59 10.61 10.72
N THR A 203 5.24 11.86 10.44
CA THR A 203 4.42 12.20 9.26
C THR A 203 5.30 12.41 8.04
N TYR A 204 4.74 12.20 6.85
CA TYR A 204 5.32 12.69 5.60
C TYR A 204 4.28 13.45 4.79
N PRO A 205 4.69 14.48 4.02
CA PRO A 205 3.76 15.23 3.21
C PRO A 205 3.28 14.33 2.07
N CYS A 206 2.00 14.00 2.06
CA CYS A 206 1.36 13.32 0.96
C CYS A 206 0.27 14.22 0.40
N PHE A 207 0.31 14.39 -0.90
CA PHE A 207 -0.68 15.11 -1.66
C PHE A 207 -1.02 14.26 -2.86
N GLU A 208 -2.26 14.29 -3.26
CA GLU A 208 -2.63 13.71 -4.55
C GLU A 208 -2.13 14.62 -5.66
N ALA A 209 -1.62 14.01 -6.73
CA ALA A 209 -1.32 14.76 -7.93
C ALA A 209 -2.60 15.43 -8.47
N GLU A 210 -2.49 16.68 -8.91
CA GLU A 210 -3.59 17.39 -9.55
C GLU A 210 -4.07 16.60 -10.78
N GLY A 211 -5.38 16.40 -10.93
CA GLY A 211 -5.93 15.55 -12.00
C GLY A 211 -5.68 14.05 -11.83
N ALA A 212 -5.32 13.55 -10.64
CA ALA A 212 -5.06 12.13 -10.38
C ALA A 212 -6.18 11.18 -10.85
N LEU A 213 -7.43 11.66 -10.90
CA LEU A 213 -8.62 10.91 -11.33
C LEU A 213 -9.25 11.46 -12.63
N GLU A 214 -8.57 12.36 -13.33
CA GLU A 214 -8.99 12.82 -14.65
C GLU A 214 -8.45 11.83 -15.70
N ARG A 215 -9.33 11.40 -16.61
CA ARG A 215 -9.02 10.50 -17.72
C ARG A 215 -8.61 11.31 -18.94
#